data_AF-A0A954A5I1-F1
#
_entry.id   AF-A0A954A5I1-F1
#
_cell.length_a   1.000
_cell.length_b   1.000
_cell.length_c   1.000
_cell.angle_alpha   90.00
_cell.angle_beta   90.00
_cell.angle_gamma   90.00
#
_symmetry.space_group_name_H-M   'P 1'
#
loop_
_entity.id
_entity.type
_entity.pdbx_description
1 polymer ?
#
loop_
_entity_poly.entity_id
_entity_poly.type
_entity_poly.pdbx_seq_one_letter_code
_entity_poly.pdbx_strand_id
1 'polypeptide(L)'
;MSTVTPRPLVDRAHPLDSNSEARDTMRNPALWITLLSLVLIVPRLHAQSAEPASSGPPPISIGDIISGSVDAAEPRDDYSFSAPPGTVLYLDALSASAANAVNWKLCDEQGRVLRKNFVVFADLPAVTLMGGQYTVTVISESGGASTYEFQLVDAAPSTSALSIGTPIIGDLTAAGGRHDYTFEVLSPRRLFVDAISASSLGNLRFELTDEWGRVLASTPTSLADFGPIGVLPGPHTLSVISDAGGTSDYEFQVLDVSDDFGATSIGSTISGEIAHPGQVDHYAFSAAPGTEIAFVLQTSSASSALDYVLEDTFGRVIFGPTTSLNSTEGIALLGGDYVLSIVGEGSSTGTYTFDLISIGDDTGTLVLDAPFSGSIDTTDEEDHYGFTLASDQKIYLDVIATSNQAGLNWVIRDTTGRELVRTNSLADAGPYTLGAGDYTLTIDGETSATGTYDLQIVSVVDVATTTSIGAMTSTALATGQTLEYEFTASPGQVVTLDAVSPASSAFVDWKLTDQFGRVV
;
A
#
# COMPACT_ATOMS: atom_id res chain seq x y z
N MET A 1 -23.10 -49.90 30.66
CA MET A 1 -23.96 -49.13 31.57
C MET A 1 -24.88 -48.27 30.72
N SER A 2 -26.18 -48.42 30.96
CA SER A 2 -27.41 -47.85 30.37
C SER A 2 -27.27 -46.64 29.42
N THR A 3 -27.73 -46.67 28.16
CA THR A 3 -29.13 -46.65 27.63
C THR A 3 -29.87 -45.35 28.02
N VAL A 4 -30.58 -44.57 27.18
CA VAL A 4 -31.62 -44.88 26.18
C VAL A 4 -31.87 -43.63 25.30
N THR A 5 -31.86 -43.79 23.97
CA THR A 5 -32.64 -43.07 22.92
C THR A 5 -33.99 -43.81 22.73
N PRO A 6 -35.00 -43.43 21.89
CA PRO A 6 -35.35 -42.16 21.19
C PRO A 6 -36.90 -41.85 21.07
N ARG A 7 -37.26 -40.60 20.69
CA ARG A 7 -38.29 -40.16 19.66
C ARG A 7 -39.79 -40.67 19.69
N PRO A 8 -40.71 -40.26 18.76
CA PRO A 8 -41.92 -39.45 19.07
C PRO A 8 -43.29 -40.06 18.60
N LEU A 9 -44.43 -39.34 18.78
CA LEU A 9 -45.58 -39.11 17.84
C LEU A 9 -46.95 -38.89 18.54
N VAL A 10 -47.61 -37.78 18.15
CA VAL A 10 -49.03 -37.56 17.73
C VAL A 10 -50.15 -38.45 18.34
N ASP A 11 -51.22 -37.86 18.89
CA ASP A 11 -52.57 -37.76 18.27
C ASP A 11 -53.64 -37.08 19.17
N ARG A 12 -54.68 -36.58 18.49
CA ARG A 12 -55.93 -35.91 18.89
C ARG A 12 -56.78 -36.58 19.98
N ALA A 13 -57.59 -35.78 20.69
CA ALA A 13 -59.02 -36.04 20.90
C ALA A 13 -59.78 -34.84 21.52
N HIS A 14 -60.91 -34.46 20.91
CA HIS A 14 -62.09 -33.83 21.54
C HIS A 14 -63.03 -34.96 22.03
N PRO A 15 -63.92 -34.71 23.02
CA PRO A 15 -65.33 -34.44 22.66
C PRO A 15 -66.12 -33.48 23.61
N LEU A 16 -67.28 -33.07 23.10
CA LEU A 16 -68.48 -32.47 23.73
C LEU A 16 -69.04 -33.39 24.86
N ASP A 17 -69.97 -33.08 25.77
CA ASP A 17 -71.24 -32.30 25.81
C ASP A 17 -71.74 -32.47 27.29
N SER A 18 -72.41 -31.57 28.03
CA SER A 18 -73.86 -31.31 27.97
C SER A 18 -74.43 -30.80 29.34
N ASN A 19 -75.41 -29.90 29.23
CA ASN A 19 -76.71 -29.76 29.92
C ASN A 19 -76.98 -29.25 31.36
N SER A 20 -77.93 -28.28 31.36
CA SER A 20 -79.18 -28.09 32.15
C SER A 20 -79.23 -26.81 33.02
N GLU A 21 -79.99 -25.77 32.64
CA GLU A 21 -81.45 -25.53 32.85
C GLU A 21 -81.85 -25.49 34.35
N ALA A 22 -82.70 -24.60 34.88
CA ALA A 22 -83.44 -23.43 34.42
C ALA A 22 -84.20 -22.82 35.65
N ARG A 23 -84.79 -21.63 35.45
CA ARG A 23 -85.95 -21.00 36.16
C ARG A 23 -85.72 -20.25 37.48
N ASP A 24 -86.45 -19.18 37.82
CA ASP A 24 -87.34 -18.20 37.15
C ASP A 24 -87.85 -17.25 38.26
N THR A 25 -88.19 -16.00 37.93
CA THR A 25 -89.30 -15.15 38.46
C THR A 25 -89.01 -13.65 38.72
N MET A 26 -89.35 -12.86 37.68
CA MET A 26 -90.24 -11.68 37.65
C MET A 26 -90.19 -10.54 38.69
N ARG A 27 -90.02 -9.30 38.19
CA ARG A 27 -91.09 -8.27 38.08
C ARG A 27 -90.66 -7.03 37.24
N ASN A 28 -91.56 -6.59 36.35
CA ASN A 28 -91.53 -5.41 35.44
C ASN A 28 -92.66 -4.42 35.92
N PRO A 29 -93.09 -3.30 35.26
CA PRO A 29 -92.62 -2.63 34.03
C PRO A 29 -92.72 -1.07 33.96
N ALA A 30 -92.25 -0.47 32.85
CA ALA A 30 -92.84 0.64 32.04
C ALA A 30 -91.79 1.20 31.05
N LEU A 31 -92.01 1.63 29.80
CA LEU A 31 -93.14 1.70 28.86
C LEU A 31 -92.52 1.93 27.44
N TRP A 32 -93.15 1.44 26.37
CA TRP A 32 -92.78 1.67 24.95
C TRP A 32 -93.90 2.43 24.23
N ILE A 33 -93.58 3.38 23.32
CA ILE A 33 -94.39 3.71 22.13
C ILE A 33 -93.47 4.19 20.97
N THR A 34 -93.66 3.58 19.79
CA THR A 34 -93.16 3.91 18.44
C THR A 34 -94.08 4.92 17.73
N LEU A 35 -93.59 5.71 16.74
CA LEU A 35 -94.14 5.77 15.37
C LEU A 35 -93.45 6.78 14.41
N LEU A 36 -93.24 6.29 13.17
CA LEU A 36 -93.48 6.89 11.84
C LEU A 36 -92.57 7.97 11.19
N SER A 37 -92.18 7.64 9.96
CA SER A 37 -91.52 8.44 8.92
C SER A 37 -92.39 9.57 8.36
N LEU A 38 -91.76 10.71 8.00
CA LEU A 38 -92.31 11.66 7.03
C LEU A 38 -91.15 12.32 6.23
N VAL A 39 -91.19 12.16 4.91
CA VAL A 39 -90.37 12.91 3.94
C VAL A 39 -90.98 14.30 3.77
N LEU A 40 -90.18 15.35 3.93
CA LEU A 40 -90.54 16.71 3.48
C LEU A 40 -89.34 17.37 2.79
N ILE A 41 -89.54 17.73 1.51
CA ILE A 41 -88.65 18.53 0.67
C ILE A 41 -89.01 20.00 0.85
N VAL A 42 -88.08 20.87 1.23
CA VAL A 42 -88.06 22.33 0.92
C VAL A 42 -86.60 22.86 1.02
N PRO A 43 -86.23 23.99 0.39
CA PRO A 43 -85.15 24.06 -0.60
C PRO A 43 -83.89 24.79 -0.11
N ARG A 44 -82.80 24.68 -0.90
CA ARG A 44 -81.58 25.50 -0.80
C ARG A 44 -81.92 26.99 -0.64
N LEU A 45 -81.52 27.57 0.48
CA LEU A 45 -81.13 28.99 0.54
C LEU A 45 -79.61 29.06 0.61
N HIS A 46 -79.02 29.72 -0.38
CA HIS A 46 -77.63 30.14 -0.37
C HIS A 46 -77.46 31.17 0.75
N ALA A 47 -77.00 30.73 1.92
CA ALA A 47 -76.31 31.60 2.84
C ALA A 47 -74.82 31.49 2.51
N GLN A 48 -74.37 32.43 1.67
CA GLN A 48 -72.96 32.76 1.48
C GLN A 48 -72.43 33.17 2.85
N SER A 49 -71.85 32.22 3.60
CA SER A 49 -71.10 32.52 4.80
C SER A 49 -69.86 33.26 4.33
N ALA A 50 -69.76 34.52 4.72
CA ALA A 50 -68.61 35.36 4.46
C ALA A 50 -67.33 34.65 4.95
N GLU A 51 -66.41 34.37 4.02
CA GLU A 51 -65.03 34.06 4.34
C GLU A 51 -64.45 35.24 5.13
N PRO A 52 -63.84 35.03 6.31
CA PRO A 52 -62.96 36.05 6.85
C PRO A 52 -61.74 36.17 5.93
N ALA A 53 -61.41 37.40 5.56
CA ALA A 53 -60.22 37.74 4.82
C ALA A 53 -58.96 37.19 5.50
N SER A 54 -58.15 36.46 4.72
CA SER A 54 -56.69 36.31 4.82
C SER A 54 -56.09 36.39 6.23
N SER A 55 -56.18 35.29 6.99
CA SER A 55 -55.06 34.94 7.86
C SER A 55 -53.97 34.38 6.95
N GLY A 56 -52.75 34.91 7.02
CA GLY A 56 -51.61 34.37 6.28
C GLY A 56 -51.34 32.89 6.61
N PRO A 57 -50.37 32.26 5.93
CA PRO A 57 -50.00 30.87 6.18
C PRO A 57 -49.72 30.63 7.67
N PRO A 58 -50.20 29.53 8.29
CA PRO A 58 -49.92 29.21 9.70
C PRO A 58 -48.42 29.34 10.04
N PRO A 59 -48.07 30.04 11.12
CA PRO A 59 -46.67 30.17 11.53
C PRO A 59 -46.17 28.86 12.16
N ILE A 60 -44.96 28.46 11.80
CA ILE A 60 -44.24 27.30 12.35
C ILE A 60 -42.86 27.74 12.86
N SER A 61 -42.28 26.95 13.77
CA SER A 61 -40.92 27.19 14.29
C SER A 61 -39.93 26.17 13.75
N ILE A 62 -38.66 26.56 13.64
CA ILE A 62 -37.57 25.61 13.41
C ILE A 62 -37.47 24.70 14.66
N GLY A 63 -37.40 23.39 14.43
CA GLY A 63 -37.38 22.34 15.44
C GLY A 63 -38.74 21.68 15.71
N ASP A 64 -39.85 22.30 15.33
CA ASP A 64 -41.18 21.71 15.52
C ASP A 64 -41.48 20.64 14.46
N ILE A 65 -42.09 19.54 14.89
CA ILE A 65 -42.63 18.53 13.98
C ILE A 65 -44.01 18.98 13.50
N ILE A 66 -44.17 19.14 12.19
CA ILE A 66 -45.39 19.61 11.54
C ILE A 66 -46.06 18.44 10.83
N SER A 67 -47.33 18.21 11.14
CA SER A 67 -48.16 17.20 10.47
C SER A 67 -49.33 17.86 9.75
N GLY A 68 -49.72 17.30 8.61
CA GLY A 68 -50.80 17.81 7.78
C GLY A 68 -51.32 16.77 6.79
N SER A 69 -52.25 17.18 5.94
CA SER A 69 -52.80 16.33 4.89
C SER A 69 -53.23 17.15 3.69
N VAL A 70 -52.84 16.71 2.50
CA VAL A 70 -53.28 17.28 1.22
C VAL A 70 -54.16 16.28 0.47
N ASP A 71 -55.20 16.75 -0.20
CA ASP A 71 -56.09 15.94 -1.03
C ASP A 71 -56.65 16.73 -2.23
N ALA A 72 -57.60 16.16 -3.00
CA ALA A 72 -58.19 16.86 -4.14
C ALA A 72 -58.99 18.12 -3.77
N ALA A 73 -59.54 18.20 -2.56
CA ALA A 73 -60.29 19.36 -2.08
C ALA A 73 -59.35 20.45 -1.56
N GLU A 74 -58.31 20.06 -0.82
CA GLU A 74 -57.25 20.93 -0.31
C GLU A 74 -55.89 20.44 -0.82
N PRO A 75 -55.53 20.75 -2.09
CA PRO A 75 -54.33 20.19 -2.72
C PRO A 75 -53.03 20.86 -2.25
N ARG A 76 -53.10 21.82 -1.32
CA ARG A 76 -51.97 22.65 -0.95
C ARG A 76 -52.08 23.16 0.49
N ASP A 77 -51.01 22.93 1.24
CA ASP A 77 -50.75 23.57 2.52
C ASP A 77 -49.54 24.50 2.41
N ASP A 78 -49.67 25.72 2.96
CA ASP A 78 -48.58 26.68 3.08
C ASP A 78 -48.31 26.96 4.57
N TYR A 79 -47.04 26.97 4.97
CA TYR A 79 -46.58 27.30 6.33
C TYR A 79 -45.57 28.43 6.27
N SER A 80 -45.59 29.35 7.23
CA SER A 80 -44.64 30.47 7.28
C SER A 80 -43.70 30.39 8.49
N PHE A 81 -42.44 30.81 8.33
CA PHE A 81 -41.51 30.96 9.45
C PHE A 81 -40.51 32.07 9.16
N SER A 82 -39.95 32.64 10.23
CA SER A 82 -38.89 33.65 10.14
C SER A 82 -37.57 33.03 10.56
N ALA A 83 -36.50 33.36 9.84
CA ALA A 83 -35.13 32.99 10.22
C ALA A 83 -34.23 34.23 10.23
N PRO A 84 -33.21 34.30 11.10
CA PRO A 84 -32.16 35.30 10.99
C PRO A 84 -31.26 35.04 9.76
N PRO A 85 -30.54 36.06 9.27
CA PRO A 85 -29.52 35.87 8.23
C PRO A 85 -28.45 34.87 8.68
N GLY A 86 -28.06 33.97 7.79
CA GLY A 86 -27.05 32.95 8.04
C GLY A 86 -27.57 31.64 8.62
N THR A 87 -28.86 31.53 8.96
CA THR A 87 -29.47 30.24 9.36
C THR A 87 -29.27 29.21 8.25
N VAL A 88 -28.74 28.05 8.60
CA VAL A 88 -28.62 26.90 7.69
C VAL A 88 -29.79 25.98 7.98
N LEU A 89 -30.73 25.90 7.04
CA LEU A 89 -31.97 25.15 7.22
C LEU A 89 -31.94 23.86 6.42
N TYR A 90 -32.13 22.73 7.10
CA TYR A 90 -32.46 21.45 6.50
C TYR A 90 -33.96 21.20 6.61
N LEU A 91 -34.57 20.60 5.57
CA LEU A 91 -35.97 20.20 5.63
C LEU A 91 -36.01 18.67 5.65
N ASP A 92 -36.40 18.13 6.79
CA ASP A 92 -36.44 16.70 7.10
C ASP A 92 -37.86 16.17 6.84
N ALA A 93 -37.99 15.22 5.91
CA ALA A 93 -39.25 14.58 5.56
C ALA A 93 -39.42 13.32 6.42
N LEU A 94 -40.29 13.39 7.43
CA LEU A 94 -40.44 12.32 8.42
C LEU A 94 -41.36 11.20 7.93
N SER A 95 -42.51 11.55 7.37
CA SER A 95 -43.43 10.55 6.83
C SER A 95 -44.39 11.13 5.78
N ALA A 96 -44.87 10.26 4.88
CA ALA A 96 -46.02 10.55 4.03
C ALA A 96 -46.77 9.25 3.69
N SER A 97 -48.10 9.25 3.76
CA SER A 97 -48.89 8.04 3.45
C SER A 97 -48.84 7.67 1.96
N ALA A 98 -48.54 8.64 1.09
CA ALA A 98 -48.29 8.45 -0.34
C ALA A 98 -47.17 9.38 -0.83
N ALA A 99 -45.91 9.10 -0.46
CA ALA A 99 -44.76 9.97 -0.72
C ALA A 99 -44.58 10.39 -2.19
N ASN A 100 -44.90 9.53 -3.16
CA ASN A 100 -44.80 9.85 -4.60
C ASN A 100 -45.92 10.77 -5.12
N ALA A 101 -46.93 11.05 -4.30
CA ALA A 101 -48.05 11.93 -4.63
C ALA A 101 -47.92 13.32 -3.99
N VAL A 102 -46.90 13.52 -3.13
CA VAL A 102 -46.69 14.75 -2.37
C VAL A 102 -45.40 15.41 -2.81
N ASN A 103 -45.54 16.68 -3.18
CA ASN A 103 -44.48 17.57 -3.60
C ASN A 103 -44.29 18.62 -2.51
N TRP A 104 -43.06 19.11 -2.35
CA TRP A 104 -42.82 20.20 -1.41
C TRP A 104 -41.67 21.11 -1.81
N LYS A 105 -41.73 22.34 -1.33
CA LYS A 105 -40.76 23.39 -1.66
C LYS A 105 -40.62 24.41 -0.53
N LEU A 106 -39.45 25.04 -0.49
CA LEU A 106 -39.15 26.21 0.31
C LEU A 106 -39.04 27.43 -0.60
N CYS A 107 -39.73 28.50 -0.25
CA CYS A 107 -39.69 29.80 -0.92
C CYS A 107 -39.23 30.91 0.02
N ASP A 108 -38.55 31.92 -0.52
CA ASP A 108 -38.31 33.19 0.18
C ASP A 108 -39.55 34.10 0.18
N GLU A 109 -39.45 35.25 0.84
CA GLU A 109 -40.52 36.26 0.96
C GLU A 109 -41.00 36.80 -0.41
N GLN A 110 -40.17 36.74 -1.45
CA GLN A 110 -40.54 37.13 -2.82
C GLN A 110 -41.16 35.99 -3.63
N GLY A 111 -41.32 34.80 -3.03
CA GLY A 111 -41.85 33.61 -3.68
C GLY A 111 -40.83 32.87 -4.56
N ARG A 112 -39.55 33.21 -4.47
CA ARG A 112 -38.48 32.50 -5.20
C ARG A 112 -38.22 31.17 -4.50
N VAL A 113 -38.24 30.09 -5.28
CA VAL A 113 -37.97 28.74 -4.76
C VAL A 113 -36.48 28.59 -4.44
N LEU A 114 -36.17 28.23 -3.20
CA LEU A 114 -34.81 27.96 -2.72
C LEU A 114 -34.48 26.47 -2.75
N ARG A 115 -35.45 25.62 -2.40
CA ARG A 115 -35.38 24.16 -2.43
C ARG A 115 -36.72 23.58 -2.85
N LYS A 116 -36.71 22.42 -3.50
CA LYS A 116 -37.91 21.70 -3.89
C LYS A 116 -37.63 20.24 -4.20
N ASN A 117 -38.62 19.39 -4.00
CA ASN A 117 -38.70 18.05 -4.58
C ASN A 117 -40.12 17.84 -5.10
N PHE A 118 -40.23 17.59 -6.40
CA PHE A 118 -41.50 17.39 -7.11
C PHE A 118 -41.67 15.96 -7.64
N VAL A 119 -40.84 15.04 -7.14
CA VAL A 119 -40.84 13.63 -7.55
C VAL A 119 -41.32 12.75 -6.41
N VAL A 120 -40.84 13.04 -5.19
CA VAL A 120 -41.16 12.30 -3.98
C VAL A 120 -41.05 13.22 -2.77
N PHE A 121 -41.87 12.98 -1.76
CA PHE A 121 -41.71 13.56 -0.46
C PHE A 121 -40.51 12.94 0.25
N ALA A 122 -39.38 13.60 0.11
CA ALA A 122 -38.10 13.24 0.71
C ALA A 122 -37.35 14.53 1.07
N ASP A 123 -36.35 14.38 1.93
CA ASP A 123 -35.54 15.45 2.48
C ASP A 123 -35.03 16.45 1.43
N LEU A 124 -34.92 17.70 1.85
CA LEU A 124 -34.31 18.75 1.05
C LEU A 124 -32.96 19.17 1.66
N PRO A 125 -31.89 19.21 0.85
CA PRO A 125 -30.55 19.49 1.34
C PRO A 125 -30.45 20.90 1.93
N ALA A 126 -29.57 21.04 2.91
CA ALA A 126 -29.38 22.25 3.68
C ALA A 126 -29.22 23.50 2.80
N VAL A 127 -29.78 24.63 3.24
CA VAL A 127 -29.70 25.92 2.55
C VAL A 127 -29.45 27.06 3.53
N THR A 128 -28.47 27.90 3.22
CA THR A 128 -28.22 29.13 3.98
C THR A 128 -29.25 30.20 3.60
N LEU A 129 -29.98 30.68 4.60
CA LEU A 129 -31.01 31.69 4.47
C LEU A 129 -30.43 33.09 4.60
N MET A 130 -31.00 34.05 3.87
CA MET A 130 -30.57 35.46 3.90
C MET A 130 -31.28 36.27 5.00
N GLY A 131 -32.05 35.58 5.85
CA GLY A 131 -32.92 36.17 6.86
C GLY A 131 -34.27 36.60 6.29
N GLY A 132 -35.22 36.91 7.17
CA GLY A 132 -36.58 37.34 6.80
C GLY A 132 -37.60 36.21 6.87
N GLN A 133 -38.71 36.38 6.14
CA GLN A 133 -39.81 35.43 6.11
C GLN A 133 -39.67 34.41 4.97
N TYR A 134 -40.07 33.18 5.26
CA TYR A 134 -40.01 32.06 4.33
C TYR A 134 -41.35 31.31 4.34
N THR A 135 -41.62 30.60 3.25
CA THR A 135 -42.82 29.75 3.12
C THR A 135 -42.43 28.35 2.71
N VAL A 136 -42.87 27.36 3.49
CA VAL A 136 -42.85 25.94 3.09
C VAL A 136 -44.20 25.62 2.48
N THR A 137 -44.20 25.03 1.30
CA THR A 137 -45.42 24.66 0.59
C THR A 137 -45.40 23.16 0.34
N VAL A 138 -46.44 22.45 0.79
CA VAL A 138 -46.68 21.03 0.52
C VAL A 138 -47.89 20.92 -0.42
N ILE A 139 -47.77 20.16 -1.52
CA ILE A 139 -48.75 20.11 -2.60
C ILE A 139 -49.02 18.67 -3.02
N SER A 140 -50.28 18.30 -3.24
CA SER A 140 -50.69 17.09 -3.97
C SER A 140 -51.08 17.44 -5.41
N GLU A 141 -50.24 17.09 -6.39
CA GLU A 141 -50.51 17.39 -7.81
C GLU A 141 -51.43 16.36 -8.48
N SER A 142 -51.50 15.15 -7.93
CA SER A 142 -52.32 14.05 -8.49
C SER A 142 -53.75 14.01 -7.94
N GLY A 143 -54.07 14.85 -6.95
CA GLY A 143 -55.36 14.86 -6.24
C GLY A 143 -55.56 13.68 -5.29
N GLY A 144 -54.57 12.80 -5.13
CA GLY A 144 -54.60 11.74 -4.13
C GLY A 144 -54.49 12.31 -2.71
N ALA A 145 -55.28 11.78 -1.78
CA ALA A 145 -55.17 12.12 -0.37
C ALA A 145 -53.88 11.55 0.21
N SER A 146 -53.08 12.38 0.87
CA SER A 146 -51.92 11.95 1.62
C SER A 146 -51.79 12.73 2.92
N THR A 147 -51.52 12.04 4.02
CA THR A 147 -50.94 12.66 5.21
C THR A 147 -49.45 12.86 4.99
N TYR A 148 -48.86 13.84 5.67
CA TYR A 148 -47.43 14.06 5.69
C TYR A 148 -46.98 14.61 7.05
N GLU A 149 -45.69 14.43 7.33
CA GLU A 149 -45.01 14.93 8.51
C GLU A 149 -43.61 15.39 8.10
N PHE A 150 -43.21 16.60 8.53
CA PHE A 150 -41.89 17.14 8.29
C PHE A 150 -41.37 17.92 9.50
N GLN A 151 -40.06 18.13 9.54
CA GLN A 151 -39.41 18.99 10.51
C GLN A 151 -38.48 19.97 9.81
N LEU A 152 -38.45 21.21 10.31
CA LEU A 152 -37.45 22.20 9.95
C LEU A 152 -36.28 22.05 10.91
N VAL A 153 -35.10 21.67 10.44
CA VAL A 153 -33.94 21.40 11.29
C VAL A 153 -32.91 22.50 11.11
N ASP A 154 -32.46 23.09 12.23
CA ASP A 154 -31.29 23.97 12.22
C ASP A 154 -30.04 23.11 12.04
N ALA A 155 -29.45 23.21 10.85
CA ALA A 155 -28.30 22.44 10.41
C ALA A 155 -27.04 23.32 10.35
N ALA A 156 -26.95 24.33 11.22
CA ALA A 156 -25.74 25.12 11.37
C ALA A 156 -24.53 24.20 11.66
N PRO A 157 -23.41 24.35 10.94
CA PRO A 157 -22.26 23.50 11.18
C PRO A 157 -21.65 23.79 12.55
N SER A 158 -21.34 22.76 13.31
CA SER A 158 -20.46 22.85 14.46
C SER A 158 -19.01 22.90 13.99
N THR A 159 -18.13 23.58 14.73
CA THR A 159 -16.72 23.69 14.35
C THR A 159 -15.82 23.26 15.50
N SER A 160 -14.76 22.51 15.19
CA SER A 160 -13.72 22.12 16.14
C SER A 160 -12.35 22.18 15.49
N ALA A 161 -11.30 22.33 16.31
CA ALA A 161 -9.94 22.19 15.84
C ALA A 161 -9.59 20.69 15.71
N LEU A 162 -8.86 20.33 14.66
CA LEU A 162 -8.33 19.00 14.41
C LEU A 162 -6.81 19.02 14.58
N SER A 163 -6.30 18.05 15.34
CA SER A 163 -4.88 17.74 15.40
C SER A 163 -4.60 16.51 14.54
N ILE A 164 -3.70 16.64 13.58
CA ILE A 164 -3.27 15.51 12.74
C ILE A 164 -2.60 14.46 13.65
N GLY A 165 -2.91 13.19 13.41
CA GLY A 165 -2.39 12.04 14.15
C GLY A 165 -3.12 11.73 15.45
N THR A 166 -4.18 12.46 15.83
CA THR A 166 -5.00 12.12 17.00
C THR A 166 -6.37 11.60 16.59
N PRO A 167 -6.84 10.46 17.13
CA PRO A 167 -8.22 10.01 16.93
C PRO A 167 -9.23 11.04 17.42
N ILE A 168 -10.29 11.23 16.65
CA ILE A 168 -11.40 12.14 16.93
C ILE A 168 -12.66 11.31 17.07
N ILE A 169 -13.36 11.51 18.17
CA ILE A 169 -14.68 10.95 18.42
C ILE A 169 -15.68 12.11 18.35
N GLY A 170 -16.73 11.93 17.56
CA GLY A 170 -17.79 12.92 17.39
C GLY A 170 -19.16 12.27 17.20
N ASP A 171 -20.17 13.11 17.17
CA ASP A 171 -21.55 12.71 16.89
C ASP A 171 -22.24 13.75 16.01
N LEU A 172 -23.10 13.26 15.12
CA LEU A 172 -24.07 14.09 14.40
C LEU A 172 -25.46 13.67 14.85
N THR A 173 -26.10 14.51 15.66
CA THR A 173 -27.40 14.25 16.28
C THR A 173 -28.58 14.87 15.54
N ALA A 174 -28.32 15.77 14.57
CA ALA A 174 -29.34 16.42 13.77
C ALA A 174 -29.30 15.95 12.31
N ALA A 175 -30.47 15.68 11.73
CA ALA A 175 -30.63 15.38 10.31
C ALA A 175 -30.11 16.53 9.45
N GLY A 176 -29.27 16.22 8.46
CA GLY A 176 -28.61 17.23 7.62
C GLY A 176 -27.53 18.04 8.34
N GLY A 177 -27.17 17.66 9.57
CA GLY A 177 -26.10 18.27 10.34
C GLY A 177 -24.73 18.12 9.68
N ARG A 178 -23.83 19.03 10.01
CA ARG A 178 -22.45 19.07 9.54
C ARG A 178 -21.53 19.40 10.71
N HIS A 179 -20.41 18.70 10.84
CA HIS A 179 -19.35 19.05 11.78
C HIS A 179 -18.07 19.35 11.00
N ASP A 180 -17.53 20.55 11.19
CA ASP A 180 -16.35 21.06 10.53
C ASP A 180 -15.12 20.95 11.44
N TYR A 181 -14.14 20.18 10.99
CA TYR A 181 -12.86 20.00 11.66
C TYR A 181 -11.79 20.81 10.93
N THR A 182 -11.32 21.87 11.57
CA THR A 182 -10.36 22.83 10.99
C THR A 182 -8.94 22.52 11.43
N PHE A 183 -8.00 22.57 10.50
CA PHE A 183 -6.58 22.37 10.78
C PHE A 183 -5.72 23.18 9.81
N GLU A 184 -4.46 23.43 10.20
CA GLU A 184 -3.51 24.20 9.39
C GLU A 184 -2.40 23.30 8.88
N VAL A 185 -2.15 23.38 7.57
CA VAL A 185 -1.02 22.71 6.91
C VAL A 185 0.07 23.74 6.68
N LEU A 186 1.27 23.52 7.24
CA LEU A 186 2.39 24.47 7.15
C LEU A 186 3.30 24.24 5.93
N SER A 187 3.27 23.04 5.37
CA SER A 187 4.11 22.58 4.27
C SER A 187 3.32 21.56 3.44
N PRO A 188 3.57 21.44 2.12
CA PRO A 188 2.94 20.40 1.32
C PRO A 188 3.14 19.03 1.96
N ARG A 189 2.07 18.25 2.05
CA ARG A 189 2.07 16.89 2.62
C ARG A 189 0.94 16.06 2.04
N ARG A 190 0.96 14.75 2.28
CA ARG A 190 -0.15 13.86 1.94
C ARG A 190 -0.87 13.47 3.22
N LEU A 191 -2.20 13.48 3.17
CA LEU A 191 -3.03 13.09 4.30
C LEU A 191 -3.85 11.86 3.96
N PHE A 192 -4.04 10.97 4.92
CA PHE A 192 -4.97 9.86 4.83
C PHE A 192 -6.03 10.03 5.91
N VAL A 193 -7.30 9.88 5.54
CA VAL A 193 -8.38 9.86 6.52
C VAL A 193 -8.76 8.41 6.75
N ASP A 194 -8.52 7.96 7.98
CA ASP A 194 -8.81 6.62 8.46
C ASP A 194 -10.15 6.65 9.21
N ALA A 195 -11.14 5.94 8.68
CA ALA A 195 -12.46 5.83 9.28
C ALA A 195 -12.47 4.64 10.24
N ILE A 196 -12.41 4.93 11.54
CA ILE A 196 -12.21 3.91 12.57
C ILE A 196 -13.52 3.20 12.93
N SER A 197 -14.56 3.96 13.27
CA SER A 197 -15.85 3.37 13.63
C SER A 197 -17.02 4.34 13.44
N ALA A 198 -18.22 3.81 13.26
CA ALA A 198 -19.48 4.55 13.38
C ALA A 198 -20.59 3.58 13.74
N SER A 199 -21.61 4.00 14.51
CA SER A 199 -22.81 3.18 14.74
C SER A 199 -23.60 2.93 13.45
N SER A 200 -23.51 3.85 12.48
CA SER A 200 -24.03 3.73 11.13
C SER A 200 -23.05 4.37 10.15
N LEU A 201 -22.41 3.55 9.32
CA LEU A 201 -21.54 4.03 8.24
C LEU A 201 -22.32 4.56 7.03
N GLY A 202 -23.62 4.27 6.93
CA GLY A 202 -24.49 4.82 5.89
C GLY A 202 -24.95 6.23 6.25
N ASN A 203 -25.12 7.09 5.24
CA ASN A 203 -25.70 8.43 5.34
C ASN A 203 -24.84 9.48 6.05
N LEU A 204 -23.56 9.17 6.32
CA LEU A 204 -22.55 10.15 6.66
C LEU A 204 -21.44 10.12 5.61
N ARG A 205 -20.82 11.25 5.29
CA ARG A 205 -19.66 11.31 4.40
C ARG A 205 -18.62 12.33 4.85
N PHE A 206 -17.38 12.12 4.42
CA PHE A 206 -16.31 13.09 4.56
C PHE A 206 -16.26 14.03 3.36
N GLU A 207 -15.90 15.28 3.61
CA GLU A 207 -15.58 16.27 2.58
C GLU A 207 -14.38 17.10 3.06
N LEU A 208 -13.26 16.99 2.36
CA LEU A 208 -12.07 17.81 2.62
C LEU A 208 -12.09 19.03 1.70
N THR A 209 -12.00 20.21 2.27
CA THR A 209 -11.99 21.49 1.56
C THR A 209 -10.76 22.34 1.92
N ASP A 210 -10.34 23.19 0.98
CA ASP A 210 -9.35 24.23 1.22
C ASP A 210 -9.99 25.55 1.70
N GLU A 211 -9.15 26.57 1.92
CA GLU A 211 -9.55 27.89 2.41
C GLU A 211 -10.57 28.64 1.54
N TRP A 212 -10.69 28.25 0.26
CA TRP A 212 -11.66 28.83 -0.67
C TRP A 212 -12.94 27.99 -0.79
N GLY A 213 -13.07 26.94 0.01
CA GLY A 213 -14.20 26.01 -0.04
C GLY A 213 -14.16 25.08 -1.25
N ARG A 214 -13.02 24.94 -1.94
CA ARG A 214 -12.89 23.96 -3.02
C ARG A 214 -12.75 22.57 -2.40
N VAL A 215 -13.59 21.65 -2.85
CA VAL A 215 -13.52 20.23 -2.45
C VAL A 215 -12.28 19.60 -3.08
N LEU A 216 -11.36 19.15 -2.22
CA LEU A 216 -10.15 18.42 -2.61
C LEU A 216 -10.42 16.94 -2.75
N ALA A 217 -11.23 16.39 -1.83
CA ALA A 217 -11.66 14.99 -1.82
C ALA A 217 -12.92 14.83 -0.98
N SER A 218 -13.72 13.80 -1.27
CA SER A 218 -14.92 13.47 -0.52
C SER A 218 -15.25 12.00 -0.66
N THR A 219 -15.85 11.40 0.38
CA THR A 219 -16.47 10.08 0.24
C THR A 219 -17.87 10.22 -0.35
N PRO A 220 -18.36 9.24 -1.13
CA PRO A 220 -19.60 9.40 -1.89
C PRO A 220 -20.87 9.40 -1.04
N THR A 221 -21.08 8.37 -0.20
CA THR A 221 -22.34 8.20 0.57
C THR A 221 -22.15 7.51 1.93
N SER A 222 -20.91 7.21 2.30
CA SER A 222 -20.56 6.53 3.54
C SER A 222 -19.23 7.05 4.07
N LEU A 223 -19.04 6.98 5.38
CA LEU A 223 -17.72 7.14 5.97
C LEU A 223 -16.90 5.92 5.56
N ALA A 224 -15.77 6.20 4.96
CA ALA A 224 -14.82 5.21 4.49
C ALA A 224 -13.46 5.87 4.48
N ASP A 225 -12.43 5.03 4.55
CA ASP A 225 -11.07 5.48 4.36
C ASP A 225 -10.93 6.16 3.00
N PHE A 226 -10.18 7.25 2.96
CA PHE A 226 -9.80 7.85 1.70
C PHE A 226 -8.48 8.60 1.80
N GLY A 227 -7.72 8.55 0.72
CA GLY A 227 -6.38 9.09 0.62
C GLY A 227 -5.44 8.13 -0.09
N PRO A 228 -4.13 8.44 -0.14
CA PRO A 228 -3.53 9.69 0.35
C PRO A 228 -3.89 10.90 -0.54
N ILE A 229 -4.23 12.04 0.06
CA ILE A 229 -4.56 13.30 -0.63
C ILE A 229 -3.42 14.30 -0.44
N GLY A 230 -2.86 14.80 -1.55
CA GLY A 230 -1.90 15.90 -1.51
C GLY A 230 -2.57 17.22 -1.15
N VAL A 231 -2.13 17.85 -0.07
CA VAL A 231 -2.61 19.14 0.41
C VAL A 231 -1.48 20.18 0.39
N LEU A 232 -1.81 21.42 0.03
CA LEU A 232 -0.89 22.55 0.02
C LEU A 232 -0.89 23.27 1.36
N PRO A 233 0.09 24.16 1.64
CA PRO A 233 0.04 24.99 2.83
C PRO A 233 -1.20 25.88 2.88
N GLY A 234 -1.81 25.99 4.05
CA GLY A 234 -3.01 26.80 4.29
C GLY A 234 -4.01 26.13 5.24
N PRO A 235 -5.09 26.84 5.60
CA PRO A 235 -6.15 26.28 6.42
C PRO A 235 -7.02 25.33 5.58
N HIS A 236 -7.38 24.20 6.19
CA HIS A 236 -8.22 23.18 5.60
C HIS A 236 -9.35 22.84 6.55
N THR A 237 -10.47 22.36 5.98
CA THR A 237 -11.62 21.87 6.74
C THR A 237 -11.98 20.48 6.27
N LEU A 238 -11.91 19.50 7.17
CA LEU A 238 -12.52 18.19 6.98
C LEU A 238 -13.91 18.21 7.61
N SER A 239 -14.94 18.02 6.79
CA SER A 239 -16.32 18.03 7.23
C SER A 239 -16.88 16.63 7.29
N VAL A 240 -17.56 16.29 8.39
CA VAL A 240 -18.47 15.15 8.48
C VAL A 240 -19.87 15.66 8.20
N ILE A 241 -20.52 15.13 7.16
CA ILE A 241 -21.79 15.64 6.65
C ILE A 241 -22.83 14.53 6.71
N SER A 242 -24.00 14.84 7.28
CA SER A 242 -25.20 14.01 7.21
C SER A 242 -25.87 14.15 5.84
N ASP A 243 -25.97 13.04 5.13
CA ASP A 243 -26.81 12.92 3.93
C ASP A 243 -28.13 12.22 4.31
N ALA A 244 -29.26 12.62 3.71
CA ALA A 244 -30.56 11.96 3.88
C ALA A 244 -30.96 11.67 5.35
N GLY A 245 -30.67 12.62 6.25
CA GLY A 245 -31.06 12.56 7.67
C GLY A 245 -30.26 11.58 8.53
N GLY A 246 -29.13 11.06 8.06
CA GLY A 246 -28.27 10.16 8.85
C GLY A 246 -27.73 10.83 10.11
N THR A 247 -28.04 10.28 11.29
CA THR A 247 -27.44 10.68 12.57
C THR A 247 -26.65 9.52 13.13
N SER A 248 -25.39 9.74 13.50
CA SER A 248 -24.52 8.68 14.01
C SER A 248 -23.39 9.27 14.85
N ASP A 249 -22.92 8.49 15.82
CA ASP A 249 -21.58 8.66 16.37
C ASP A 249 -20.53 8.16 15.35
N TYR A 250 -19.35 8.76 15.36
CA TYR A 250 -18.26 8.40 14.48
C TYR A 250 -16.92 8.60 15.18
N GLU A 251 -15.95 7.84 14.72
CA GLU A 251 -14.55 7.93 15.09
C GLU A 251 -13.70 7.89 13.83
N PHE A 252 -12.75 8.81 13.72
CA PHE A 252 -11.80 8.84 12.62
C PHE A 252 -10.46 9.42 13.06
N GLN A 253 -9.45 9.24 12.24
CA GLN A 253 -8.15 9.86 12.42
C GLN A 253 -7.66 10.40 11.08
N VAL A 254 -6.97 11.54 11.12
CA VAL A 254 -6.24 12.05 9.95
C VAL A 254 -4.77 11.78 10.18
N LEU A 255 -4.18 10.97 9.32
CA LEU A 255 -2.77 10.58 9.37
C LEU A 255 -1.96 11.42 8.38
N ASP A 256 -0.74 11.75 8.77
CA ASP A 256 0.26 12.28 7.83
C ASP A 256 0.91 11.09 7.13
N VAL A 257 0.97 11.12 5.80
CA VAL A 257 1.56 10.05 5.00
C VAL A 257 2.89 10.53 4.47
N SER A 258 3.95 9.93 5.00
CA SER A 258 5.32 10.07 4.51
C SER A 258 5.78 8.75 3.91
N ASP A 259 6.49 8.84 2.79
CA ASP A 259 7.22 7.70 2.23
C ASP A 259 8.56 7.55 2.96
N ASP A 260 9.01 6.31 3.11
CA ASP A 260 10.33 6.00 3.63
C ASP A 260 11.34 5.85 2.50
N PHE A 261 12.57 6.30 2.73
CA PHE A 261 13.65 6.24 1.76
C PHE A 261 14.87 5.59 2.39
N GLY A 262 15.29 4.47 1.82
CA GLY A 262 16.47 3.72 2.20
C GLY A 262 17.42 3.51 1.01
N ALA A 263 18.68 3.21 1.33
CA ALA A 263 19.63 2.66 0.37
C ALA A 263 19.84 1.17 0.68
N THR A 264 20.04 0.38 -0.36
CA THR A 264 20.33 -1.06 -0.27
C THR A 264 21.41 -1.44 -1.29
N SER A 265 21.88 -2.68 -1.24
CA SER A 265 22.81 -3.26 -2.20
C SER A 265 22.38 -4.66 -2.57
N ILE A 266 22.83 -5.12 -3.73
CA ILE A 266 22.74 -6.54 -4.09
C ILE A 266 23.52 -7.35 -3.05
N GLY A 267 22.99 -8.52 -2.69
CA GLY A 267 23.46 -9.39 -1.60
C GLY A 267 22.93 -9.04 -0.21
N SER A 268 22.03 -8.06 -0.07
CA SER A 268 21.51 -7.62 1.24
C SER A 268 20.06 -8.03 1.49
N THR A 269 19.74 -8.22 2.77
CA THR A 269 18.37 -8.40 3.25
C THR A 269 17.71 -7.03 3.51
N ILE A 270 16.55 -6.81 2.92
CA ILE A 270 15.70 -5.64 3.08
C ILE A 270 14.54 -6.00 4.00
N SER A 271 14.36 -5.26 5.10
CA SER A 271 13.18 -5.38 5.98
C SER A 271 12.52 -4.01 6.15
N GLY A 272 11.19 -4.00 6.11
CA GLY A 272 10.41 -2.77 6.22
C GLY A 272 8.96 -3.01 6.65
N GLU A 273 8.21 -1.91 6.78
CA GLU A 273 6.80 -1.90 7.15
C GLU A 273 6.10 -0.72 6.48
N ILE A 274 5.05 -1.02 5.71
CA ILE A 274 4.07 -0.02 5.32
C ILE A 274 3.23 0.27 6.56
N ALA A 275 3.61 1.30 7.31
CA ALA A 275 3.04 1.60 8.63
C ALA A 275 1.67 2.30 8.55
N HIS A 276 1.39 2.95 7.42
CA HIS A 276 0.14 3.68 7.20
C HIS A 276 -0.37 3.46 5.77
N PRO A 277 -1.70 3.46 5.56
CA PRO A 277 -2.28 3.43 4.22
C PRO A 277 -1.70 4.50 3.28
N GLY A 278 -1.32 4.09 2.08
CA GLY A 278 -0.77 4.98 1.06
C GLY A 278 0.69 5.41 1.27
N GLN A 279 1.37 4.92 2.31
CA GLN A 279 2.82 4.99 2.42
C GLN A 279 3.48 4.11 1.35
N VAL A 280 4.61 4.58 0.84
CA VAL A 280 5.50 3.81 -0.04
C VAL A 280 6.88 3.78 0.59
N ASP A 281 7.52 2.61 0.59
CA ASP A 281 8.91 2.47 1.00
C ASP A 281 9.79 2.35 -0.24
N HIS A 282 10.79 3.21 -0.36
CA HIS A 282 11.70 3.27 -1.51
C HIS A 282 13.11 2.82 -1.12
N TYR A 283 13.67 1.89 -1.87
CA TYR A 283 15.02 1.38 -1.70
C TYR A 283 15.87 1.60 -2.94
N ALA A 284 16.85 2.50 -2.84
CA ALA A 284 17.78 2.79 -3.93
C ALA A 284 18.98 1.84 -3.92
N PHE A 285 19.36 1.32 -5.09
CA PHE A 285 20.58 0.53 -5.29
C PHE A 285 21.15 0.71 -6.70
N SER A 286 22.41 0.38 -6.90
CA SER A 286 23.08 0.42 -8.20
C SER A 286 23.46 -0.99 -8.67
N ALA A 287 23.42 -1.24 -9.97
CA ALA A 287 23.87 -2.50 -10.57
C ALA A 287 24.84 -2.25 -11.73
N ALA A 288 25.70 -3.24 -12.01
CA ALA A 288 26.52 -3.24 -13.21
C ALA A 288 25.66 -3.59 -14.45
N PRO A 289 26.10 -3.23 -15.67
CA PRO A 289 25.41 -3.65 -16.88
C PRO A 289 25.41 -5.17 -17.03
N GLY A 290 24.25 -5.77 -17.26
CA GLY A 290 24.10 -7.21 -17.44
C GLY A 290 23.83 -7.99 -16.16
N THR A 291 23.85 -7.36 -14.99
CA THR A 291 23.48 -8.01 -13.72
C THR A 291 22.04 -8.53 -13.78
N GLU A 292 21.82 -9.78 -13.38
CA GLU A 292 20.50 -10.37 -13.24
C GLU A 292 20.17 -10.54 -11.76
N ILE A 293 19.09 -9.93 -11.29
CA ILE A 293 18.72 -9.95 -9.86
C ILE A 293 17.44 -10.74 -9.61
N ALA A 294 17.25 -11.16 -8.37
CA ALA A 294 15.95 -11.57 -7.84
C ALA A 294 15.66 -10.91 -6.49
N PHE A 295 14.39 -10.61 -6.25
CA PHE A 295 13.87 -10.36 -4.92
C PHE A 295 13.32 -11.68 -4.37
N VAL A 296 13.90 -12.21 -3.31
CA VAL A 296 13.44 -13.44 -2.66
C VAL A 296 12.66 -13.07 -1.41
N LEU A 297 11.34 -13.32 -1.42
CA LEU A 297 10.50 -13.05 -0.26
C LEU A 297 10.82 -14.04 0.86
N GLN A 298 11.21 -13.52 2.03
CA GLN A 298 11.44 -14.31 3.22
C GLN A 298 10.18 -14.38 4.08
N THR A 299 9.63 -13.22 4.46
CA THR A 299 8.41 -13.15 5.28
C THR A 299 7.60 -11.91 4.92
N SER A 300 6.28 -11.99 5.08
CA SER A 300 5.40 -10.83 5.05
C SER A 300 4.14 -11.11 5.86
N SER A 301 3.59 -10.07 6.51
CA SER A 301 2.29 -10.14 7.18
C SER A 301 1.10 -9.88 6.25
N ALA A 302 1.35 -9.38 5.03
CA ALA A 302 0.31 -8.95 4.09
C ALA A 302 0.71 -9.19 2.61
N SER A 303 1.34 -10.33 2.29
CA SER A 303 1.91 -10.58 0.95
C SER A 303 0.91 -10.48 -0.20
N SER A 304 -0.38 -10.74 0.03
CA SER A 304 -1.42 -10.62 -1.01
C SER A 304 -1.95 -9.20 -1.21
N ALA A 305 -1.50 -8.23 -0.40
CA ALA A 305 -2.02 -6.87 -0.37
C ALA A 305 -0.90 -5.81 -0.37
N LEU A 306 0.34 -6.26 -0.51
CA LEU A 306 1.52 -5.42 -0.73
C LEU A 306 2.09 -5.77 -2.10
N ASP A 307 2.63 -4.78 -2.79
CA ASP A 307 3.15 -4.86 -4.15
C ASP A 307 4.56 -4.27 -4.22
N TYR A 308 5.30 -4.61 -5.26
CA TYR A 308 6.55 -3.93 -5.59
C TYR A 308 6.61 -3.46 -7.04
N VAL A 309 7.31 -2.34 -7.23
CA VAL A 309 7.65 -1.75 -8.52
C VAL A 309 9.15 -1.49 -8.51
N LEU A 310 9.85 -1.93 -9.56
CA LEU A 310 11.24 -1.58 -9.77
C LEU A 310 11.32 -0.55 -10.89
N GLU A 311 11.91 0.60 -10.61
CA GLU A 311 12.08 1.69 -11.57
C GLU A 311 13.55 2.02 -11.77
N ASP A 312 13.91 2.50 -12.96
CA ASP A 312 15.22 3.11 -13.20
C ASP A 312 15.24 4.59 -12.79
N THR A 313 16.41 5.22 -12.86
CA THR A 313 16.60 6.66 -12.53
C THR A 313 15.70 7.62 -13.34
N PHE A 314 15.18 7.18 -14.49
CA PHE A 314 14.29 7.98 -15.33
C PHE A 314 12.80 7.76 -15.00
N GLY A 315 12.49 6.96 -13.98
CA GLY A 315 11.13 6.58 -13.61
C GLY A 315 10.51 5.58 -14.59
N ARG A 316 11.33 4.84 -15.37
CA ARG A 316 10.82 3.77 -16.21
C ARG A 316 10.66 2.52 -15.36
N VAL A 317 9.45 1.95 -15.36
CA VAL A 317 9.18 0.65 -14.74
C VAL A 317 9.97 -0.43 -15.48
N ILE A 318 10.86 -1.10 -14.75
CA ILE A 318 11.67 -2.24 -15.19
C ILE A 318 10.96 -3.54 -14.83
N PHE A 319 10.35 -3.60 -13.66
CA PHE A 319 9.58 -4.73 -13.18
C PHE A 319 8.36 -4.27 -12.38
N GLY A 320 7.26 -5.03 -12.46
CA GLY A 320 5.99 -4.67 -11.84
C GLY A 320 5.18 -3.64 -12.65
N PRO A 321 4.23 -2.93 -12.02
CA PRO A 321 3.74 -3.17 -10.66
C PRO A 321 3.17 -4.58 -10.52
N THR A 322 3.45 -5.23 -9.38
CA THR A 322 2.85 -6.53 -9.04
C THR A 322 1.46 -6.35 -8.42
N THR A 323 0.81 -7.48 -8.10
CA THR A 323 -0.46 -7.52 -7.34
C THR A 323 -0.32 -8.39 -6.08
N SER A 324 0.93 -8.64 -5.68
CA SER A 324 1.33 -9.35 -4.46
C SER A 324 2.86 -9.34 -4.33
N LEU A 325 3.33 -9.45 -3.09
CA LEU A 325 4.71 -9.76 -2.76
C LEU A 325 4.93 -11.26 -2.95
N ASN A 326 5.71 -11.63 -3.95
CA ASN A 326 6.25 -12.97 -4.14
C ASN A 326 7.71 -12.86 -4.54
N SER A 327 8.46 -13.95 -4.37
CA SER A 327 9.80 -14.05 -4.95
C SER A 327 9.73 -13.87 -6.46
N THR A 328 10.67 -13.12 -7.02
CA THR A 328 10.81 -12.98 -8.47
C THR A 328 11.70 -14.07 -9.04
N GLU A 329 11.55 -14.27 -10.33
CA GLU A 329 12.57 -14.90 -11.17
C GLU A 329 13.49 -13.79 -11.73
N GLY A 330 14.54 -14.15 -12.46
CA GLY A 330 15.60 -13.24 -12.92
C GLY A 330 15.14 -11.98 -13.61
N ILE A 331 15.63 -10.84 -13.13
CA ILE A 331 15.39 -9.50 -13.66
C ILE A 331 16.71 -8.97 -14.18
N ALA A 332 16.86 -8.96 -15.51
CA ALA A 332 18.05 -8.42 -16.17
C ALA A 332 18.08 -6.88 -16.08
N LEU A 333 19.17 -6.34 -15.54
CA LEU A 333 19.43 -4.92 -15.40
C LEU A 333 20.41 -4.43 -16.48
N LEU A 334 20.18 -3.22 -16.98
CA LEU A 334 21.05 -2.58 -17.98
C LEU A 334 22.19 -1.78 -17.34
N GLY A 335 22.32 -1.85 -16.02
CA GLY A 335 23.25 -1.09 -15.21
C GLY A 335 22.77 0.33 -14.90
N GLY A 336 23.33 0.91 -13.84
CA GLY A 336 22.95 2.22 -13.32
C GLY A 336 22.18 2.13 -11.99
N ASP A 337 21.47 3.21 -11.64
CA ASP A 337 20.74 3.32 -10.38
C ASP A 337 19.25 2.98 -10.56
N TYR A 338 18.73 2.22 -9.60
CA TYR A 338 17.37 1.71 -9.54
C TYR A 338 16.73 2.03 -8.20
N VAL A 339 15.39 2.11 -8.19
CA VAL A 339 14.58 2.24 -6.98
C VAL A 339 13.55 1.11 -6.95
N LEU A 340 13.64 0.26 -5.94
CA LEU A 340 12.58 -0.67 -5.57
C LEU A 340 11.59 0.08 -4.68
N SER A 341 10.33 0.15 -5.09
CA SER A 341 9.24 0.75 -4.30
C SER A 341 8.30 -0.35 -3.82
N ILE A 342 8.05 -0.42 -2.51
CA ILE A 342 7.07 -1.31 -1.88
C ILE A 342 5.84 -0.47 -1.52
N VAL A 343 4.64 -0.93 -1.89
CA VAL A 343 3.38 -0.20 -1.68
C VAL A 343 2.27 -1.13 -1.21
N GLY A 344 1.32 -0.63 -0.43
CA GLY A 344 0.10 -1.35 -0.08
C GLY A 344 -1.07 -1.09 -1.02
N GLU A 345 -1.86 -2.12 -1.31
CA GLU A 345 -3.11 -1.99 -2.08
C GLU A 345 -4.22 -1.39 -1.20
N GLY A 346 -4.84 -0.31 -1.67
CA GLY A 346 -5.91 0.38 -0.95
C GLY A 346 -5.45 0.89 0.42
N SER A 347 -6.13 0.46 1.48
CA SER A 347 -5.78 0.81 2.88
C SER A 347 -4.82 -0.19 3.54
N SER A 348 -4.18 -1.07 2.76
CA SER A 348 -3.39 -2.17 3.34
C SER A 348 -2.07 -1.66 3.93
N THR A 349 -1.74 -2.21 5.09
CA THR A 349 -0.48 -2.01 5.82
C THR A 349 0.15 -3.36 6.11
N GLY A 350 1.44 -3.38 6.44
CA GLY A 350 2.10 -4.61 6.84
C GLY A 350 3.61 -4.60 6.72
N THR A 351 4.20 -5.56 7.42
CA THR A 351 5.64 -5.84 7.41
C THR A 351 6.03 -6.77 6.26
N TYR A 352 7.27 -6.63 5.81
CA TYR A 352 7.86 -7.48 4.78
C TYR A 352 9.37 -7.64 4.99
N THR A 353 9.94 -8.71 4.43
CA THR A 353 11.38 -8.94 4.37
C THR A 353 11.74 -9.71 3.10
N PHE A 354 12.73 -9.20 2.36
CA PHE A 354 13.26 -9.78 1.13
C PHE A 354 14.77 -9.89 1.19
N ASP A 355 15.33 -10.83 0.45
CA ASP A 355 16.73 -10.75 0.03
C ASP A 355 16.78 -10.23 -1.41
N LEU A 356 17.62 -9.22 -1.64
CA LEU A 356 17.98 -8.78 -2.99
C LEU A 356 19.28 -9.48 -3.37
N ILE A 357 19.20 -10.43 -4.30
CA ILE A 357 20.33 -11.29 -4.69
C ILE A 357 20.64 -11.15 -6.18
N SER A 358 21.89 -11.37 -6.56
CA SER A 358 22.27 -11.68 -7.95
C SER A 358 21.88 -13.14 -8.22
N ILE A 359 21.44 -13.49 -9.43
CA ILE A 359 21.08 -14.87 -9.80
C ILE A 359 21.63 -15.29 -11.17
N GLY A 360 22.65 -14.60 -11.67
CA GLY A 360 23.28 -14.90 -12.95
C GLY A 360 24.80 -14.82 -12.85
N ASP A 361 25.46 -15.45 -13.82
CA ASP A 361 26.92 -15.47 -13.95
C ASP A 361 27.48 -14.06 -14.11
N ASP A 362 28.41 -13.63 -13.24
CA ASP A 362 29.09 -12.37 -13.43
C ASP A 362 30.13 -12.49 -14.55
N THR A 363 30.27 -11.44 -15.37
CA THR A 363 31.29 -11.39 -16.42
C THR A 363 32.18 -10.16 -16.27
N GLY A 364 33.48 -10.36 -16.37
CA GLY A 364 34.48 -9.33 -16.19
C GLY A 364 35.65 -9.44 -17.16
N THR A 365 36.46 -8.39 -17.21
CA THR A 365 37.79 -8.44 -17.83
C THR A 365 38.82 -8.22 -16.73
N LEU A 366 39.82 -9.10 -16.63
CA LEU A 366 40.91 -8.93 -15.68
C LEU A 366 42.16 -8.39 -16.39
N VAL A 367 42.99 -7.70 -15.61
CA VAL A 367 44.32 -7.25 -16.03
C VAL A 367 45.33 -8.00 -15.17
N LEU A 368 46.33 -8.63 -15.79
CA LEU A 368 47.39 -9.31 -15.04
C LEU A 368 48.07 -8.34 -14.08
N ASP A 369 48.53 -8.87 -12.95
CA ASP A 369 49.21 -8.14 -11.88
C ASP A 369 48.34 -7.07 -11.19
N ALA A 370 47.03 -7.01 -11.46
CA ALA A 370 46.08 -6.21 -10.70
C ALA A 370 45.17 -7.11 -9.85
N PRO A 371 44.91 -6.76 -8.58
CA PRO A 371 43.94 -7.48 -7.76
C PRO A 371 42.52 -7.22 -8.26
N PHE A 372 41.65 -8.21 -8.10
CA PHE A 372 40.21 -8.12 -8.38
C PHE A 372 39.43 -8.96 -7.38
N SER A 373 38.19 -8.56 -7.10
CA SER A 373 37.31 -9.20 -6.12
C SER A 373 35.95 -9.50 -6.72
N GLY A 374 35.29 -10.53 -6.19
CA GLY A 374 33.92 -10.89 -6.54
C GLY A 374 33.30 -11.81 -5.48
N SER A 375 32.11 -12.32 -5.76
CA SER A 375 31.41 -13.28 -4.91
C SER A 375 30.52 -14.20 -5.73
N ILE A 376 30.45 -15.46 -5.31
CA ILE A 376 29.40 -16.39 -5.73
C ILE A 376 28.26 -16.20 -4.73
N ASP A 377 27.20 -15.51 -5.15
CA ASP A 377 26.09 -15.12 -4.27
C ASP A 377 25.03 -16.22 -4.16
N THR A 378 24.88 -17.04 -5.19
CA THR A 378 23.87 -18.10 -5.28
C THR A 378 24.44 -19.46 -5.66
N THR A 379 23.64 -20.50 -5.46
CA THR A 379 24.00 -21.85 -5.92
C THR A 379 23.97 -21.90 -7.45
N ASP A 380 24.95 -22.58 -8.03
CA ASP A 380 25.14 -22.76 -9.48
C ASP A 380 25.53 -21.49 -10.26
N GLU A 381 25.88 -20.40 -9.58
CA GLU A 381 26.47 -19.20 -10.19
C GLU A 381 27.95 -19.42 -10.53
N GLU A 382 28.38 -18.94 -11.70
CA GLU A 382 29.77 -18.94 -12.15
C GLU A 382 30.23 -17.52 -12.51
N ASP A 383 31.39 -17.08 -12.01
CA ASP A 383 31.97 -15.79 -12.39
C ASP A 383 33.03 -15.98 -13.48
N HIS A 384 32.91 -15.28 -14.59
CA HIS A 384 33.76 -15.40 -15.78
C HIS A 384 34.59 -14.15 -16.05
N TYR A 385 35.92 -14.27 -15.95
CA TYR A 385 36.86 -13.18 -16.21
C TYR A 385 37.74 -13.45 -17.43
N GLY A 386 37.62 -12.62 -18.46
CA GLY A 386 38.46 -12.68 -19.66
C GLY A 386 39.83 -12.02 -19.47
N PHE A 387 40.89 -12.63 -20.03
CA PHE A 387 42.22 -12.02 -20.15
C PHE A 387 42.98 -12.49 -21.38
N THR A 388 43.99 -11.72 -21.77
CA THR A 388 44.83 -11.98 -22.95
C THR A 388 46.31 -12.05 -22.56
N LEU A 389 47.02 -13.05 -23.10
CA LEU A 389 48.47 -13.17 -23.04
C LEU A 389 49.09 -12.85 -24.40
N ALA A 390 49.99 -11.87 -24.44
CA ALA A 390 50.65 -11.45 -25.69
C ALA A 390 51.74 -12.43 -26.17
N SER A 391 52.28 -13.22 -25.25
CA SER A 391 53.31 -14.24 -25.48
C SER A 391 53.12 -15.39 -24.50
N ASP A 392 53.86 -16.48 -24.72
CA ASP A 392 53.96 -17.56 -23.74
C ASP A 392 54.41 -16.98 -22.39
N GLN A 393 53.68 -17.30 -21.32
CA GLN A 393 53.82 -16.66 -20.02
C GLN A 393 53.53 -17.67 -18.91
N LYS A 394 54.33 -17.64 -17.85
CA LYS A 394 53.97 -18.31 -16.59
C LYS A 394 53.04 -17.39 -15.80
N ILE A 395 51.92 -17.94 -15.33
CA ILE A 395 50.98 -17.25 -14.46
C ILE A 395 50.88 -17.97 -13.12
N TYR A 396 50.63 -17.21 -12.06
CA TYR A 396 50.36 -17.71 -10.73
C TYR A 396 49.06 -17.09 -10.23
N LEU A 397 48.14 -17.92 -9.74
CA LEU A 397 46.95 -17.40 -9.06
C LEU A 397 47.32 -17.20 -7.59
N ASP A 398 47.28 -15.94 -7.17
CA ASP A 398 47.46 -15.49 -5.79
C ASP A 398 46.09 -15.24 -5.16
N VAL A 399 45.76 -15.96 -4.10
CA VAL A 399 44.51 -15.80 -3.36
C VAL A 399 44.76 -14.87 -2.18
N ILE A 400 44.39 -13.61 -2.35
CA ILE A 400 44.59 -12.56 -1.34
C ILE A 400 43.66 -12.79 -0.15
N ALA A 401 42.38 -13.07 -0.42
CA ALA A 401 41.40 -13.43 0.59
C ALA A 401 40.26 -14.27 0.00
N THR A 402 39.67 -15.16 0.80
CA THR A 402 38.42 -15.82 0.47
C THR A 402 37.65 -16.19 1.73
N SER A 403 36.32 -16.13 1.68
CA SER A 403 35.48 -16.58 2.80
C SER A 403 35.20 -18.08 2.77
N ASN A 404 35.49 -18.76 1.65
CA ASN A 404 35.14 -20.18 1.45
C ASN A 404 36.16 -20.91 0.56
N GLN A 405 37.41 -20.98 1.02
CA GLN A 405 38.52 -21.62 0.30
C GLN A 405 38.23 -23.07 -0.16
N ALA A 406 37.54 -23.85 0.67
CA ALA A 406 37.29 -25.27 0.38
C ALA A 406 36.06 -25.51 -0.49
N GLY A 407 35.13 -24.56 -0.55
CA GLY A 407 33.89 -24.68 -1.32
C GLY A 407 33.93 -23.95 -2.67
N LEU A 408 34.84 -22.99 -2.86
CA LEU A 408 35.04 -22.31 -4.13
C LEU A 408 36.18 -22.95 -4.93
N ASN A 409 36.04 -22.94 -6.25
CA ASN A 409 36.98 -23.50 -7.21
C ASN A 409 37.30 -22.47 -8.30
N TRP A 410 38.31 -22.79 -9.10
CA TRP A 410 38.54 -22.04 -10.33
C TRP A 410 39.04 -22.92 -11.46
N VAL A 411 38.82 -22.44 -12.68
CA VAL A 411 39.25 -23.09 -13.91
C VAL A 411 39.66 -22.07 -14.96
N ILE A 412 40.77 -22.31 -15.66
CA ILE A 412 41.16 -21.55 -16.84
C ILE A 412 40.83 -22.35 -18.09
N ARG A 413 40.07 -21.73 -19.01
CA ARG A 413 39.74 -22.28 -20.32
C ARG A 413 40.29 -21.41 -21.43
N ASP A 414 40.68 -22.03 -22.54
CA ASP A 414 40.96 -21.31 -23.79
C ASP A 414 39.66 -20.97 -24.55
N THR A 415 39.76 -20.18 -25.62
CA THR A 415 38.61 -19.77 -26.46
C THR A 415 37.84 -20.92 -27.11
N THR A 416 38.39 -22.15 -27.13
CA THR A 416 37.69 -23.34 -27.61
C THR A 416 36.86 -24.02 -26.52
N GLY A 417 36.89 -23.50 -25.28
CA GLY A 417 36.28 -24.08 -24.10
C GLY A 417 37.12 -25.21 -23.48
N ARG A 418 38.35 -25.43 -23.96
CA ARG A 418 39.21 -26.48 -23.41
C ARG A 418 39.77 -26.03 -22.07
N GLU A 419 39.56 -26.86 -21.06
CA GLU A 419 40.15 -26.72 -19.74
C GLU A 419 41.66 -26.94 -19.78
N LEU A 420 42.41 -25.96 -19.30
CA LEU A 420 43.87 -26.00 -19.21
C LEU A 420 44.32 -26.23 -17.77
N VAL A 421 43.62 -25.62 -16.83
CA VAL A 421 43.89 -25.73 -15.39
C VAL A 421 42.56 -25.75 -14.66
N ARG A 422 42.43 -26.63 -13.67
CA ARG A 422 41.32 -26.66 -12.72
C ARG A 422 41.85 -26.98 -11.33
N THR A 423 41.28 -26.33 -10.33
CA THR A 423 41.48 -26.68 -8.92
C THR A 423 40.19 -27.22 -8.31
N ASN A 424 40.34 -27.79 -7.12
CA ASN A 424 39.26 -28.26 -6.24
C ASN A 424 39.22 -27.47 -4.92
N SER A 425 39.85 -26.29 -4.92
CA SER A 425 39.82 -25.31 -3.85
C SER A 425 40.35 -23.97 -4.38
N LEU A 426 39.90 -22.87 -3.79
CA LEU A 426 40.34 -21.53 -4.12
C LEU A 426 41.56 -21.17 -3.27
N ALA A 427 42.68 -21.81 -3.60
CA ALA A 427 43.97 -21.61 -2.94
C ALA A 427 45.03 -21.15 -3.96
N ASP A 428 46.09 -20.53 -3.44
CA ASP A 428 47.34 -20.24 -4.13
C ASP A 428 47.78 -21.40 -5.02
N ALA A 429 47.95 -21.12 -6.31
CA ALA A 429 48.15 -22.19 -7.29
C ALA A 429 48.98 -21.74 -8.50
N GLY A 430 49.89 -22.63 -8.91
CA GLY A 430 50.79 -22.42 -10.04
C GLY A 430 52.27 -22.55 -9.65
N PRO A 431 53.19 -22.06 -10.50
CA PRO A 431 52.93 -21.38 -11.76
C PRO A 431 52.46 -22.33 -12.87
N TYR A 432 51.57 -21.85 -13.75
CA TYR A 432 51.13 -22.55 -14.95
C TYR A 432 51.68 -21.85 -16.19
N THR A 433 52.21 -22.62 -17.14
CA THR A 433 52.69 -22.07 -18.42
C THR A 433 51.57 -22.08 -19.44
N LEU A 434 51.16 -20.91 -19.90
CA LEU A 434 50.16 -20.72 -20.94
C LEU A 434 50.82 -20.11 -22.19
N GLY A 435 50.26 -20.41 -23.36
CA GLY A 435 50.72 -19.80 -24.61
C GLY A 435 50.16 -18.39 -24.80
N ALA A 436 50.58 -17.71 -25.88
CA ALA A 436 49.89 -16.50 -26.32
C ALA A 436 48.43 -16.81 -26.72
N GLY A 437 47.47 -16.00 -26.27
CA GLY A 437 46.06 -16.19 -26.58
C GLY A 437 45.10 -15.54 -25.59
N ASP A 438 43.81 -15.70 -25.85
CA ASP A 438 42.72 -15.27 -24.97
C ASP A 438 42.23 -16.44 -24.12
N TYR A 439 41.91 -16.13 -22.87
CA TYR A 439 41.53 -17.09 -21.84
C TYR A 439 40.38 -16.55 -21.00
N THR A 440 39.61 -17.47 -20.42
CA THR A 440 38.62 -17.17 -19.39
C THR A 440 39.02 -17.88 -18.10
N LEU A 441 39.14 -17.12 -17.01
CA LEU A 441 39.14 -17.64 -15.65
C LEU A 441 37.68 -17.72 -15.19
N THR A 442 37.20 -18.91 -14.84
CA THR A 442 35.92 -19.08 -14.16
C THR A 442 36.16 -19.34 -12.68
N ILE A 443 35.40 -18.69 -11.81
CA ILE A 443 35.27 -19.01 -10.38
C ILE A 443 33.88 -19.64 -10.18
N ASP A 444 33.82 -20.78 -9.49
CA ASP A 444 32.56 -21.53 -9.30
C ASP A 444 32.48 -22.15 -7.90
N GLY A 445 31.25 -22.35 -7.41
CA GLY A 445 30.98 -23.06 -6.16
C GLY A 445 30.86 -24.58 -6.35
N GLU A 446 31.48 -25.37 -5.47
CA GLU A 446 31.20 -26.81 -5.40
C GLU A 446 29.82 -27.05 -4.77
N THR A 447 28.92 -27.71 -5.49
CA THR A 447 27.53 -27.96 -5.05
C THR A 447 26.77 -26.65 -4.80
N SER A 448 26.38 -26.37 -3.56
CA SER A 448 25.66 -25.15 -3.17
C SER A 448 26.56 -24.15 -2.43
N ALA A 449 27.86 -24.19 -2.71
CA ALA A 449 28.82 -23.31 -2.05
C ALA A 449 28.72 -21.89 -2.60
N THR A 450 28.62 -20.92 -1.69
CA THR A 450 28.69 -19.49 -1.96
C THR A 450 29.89 -18.90 -1.21
N GLY A 451 30.32 -17.69 -1.58
CA GLY A 451 31.40 -16.99 -0.88
C GLY A 451 32.05 -15.88 -1.66
N THR A 452 32.79 -15.02 -0.95
CA THR A 452 33.54 -13.88 -1.50
C THR A 452 34.99 -14.28 -1.76
N TYR A 453 35.63 -13.61 -2.72
CA TYR A 453 37.05 -13.78 -3.02
C TYR A 453 37.73 -12.47 -3.43
N ASP A 454 39.03 -12.39 -3.18
CA ASP A 454 39.96 -11.36 -3.63
C ASP A 454 41.20 -12.09 -4.17
N LEU A 455 41.50 -11.87 -5.45
CA LEU A 455 42.43 -12.67 -6.25
C LEU A 455 43.34 -11.76 -7.07
N GLN A 456 44.49 -12.30 -7.46
CA GLN A 456 45.37 -11.70 -8.45
C GLN A 456 45.96 -12.79 -9.36
N ILE A 457 45.91 -12.58 -10.68
CA ILE A 457 46.73 -13.38 -11.60
C ILE A 457 48.06 -12.67 -11.77
N VAL A 458 49.10 -13.22 -11.15
CA VAL A 458 50.46 -12.68 -11.18
C VAL A 458 51.21 -13.22 -12.38
N SER A 459 51.85 -12.34 -13.15
CA SER A 459 52.79 -12.70 -14.20
C SER A 459 54.13 -13.12 -13.57
N VAL A 460 54.54 -14.36 -13.84
CA VAL A 460 55.79 -14.91 -13.33
C VAL A 460 56.84 -14.88 -14.43
N VAL A 461 57.89 -14.09 -14.24
CA VAL A 461 58.99 -13.96 -15.21
C VAL A 461 60.25 -14.60 -14.65
N ASP A 462 60.70 -15.70 -15.26
CA ASP A 462 62.00 -16.28 -14.95
C ASP A 462 63.12 -15.33 -15.39
N VAL A 463 64.18 -15.26 -14.61
CA VAL A 463 65.33 -14.39 -14.91
C VAL A 463 66.59 -15.22 -15.00
N ALA A 464 67.25 -15.16 -16.15
CA ALA A 464 68.58 -15.72 -16.36
C ALA A 464 69.64 -14.62 -16.31
N THR A 465 70.67 -14.82 -15.49
CA THR A 465 71.76 -13.86 -15.27
C THR A 465 73.11 -14.55 -15.30
N THR A 466 74.10 -13.97 -15.99
CA THR A 466 75.48 -14.43 -15.90
C THR A 466 76.14 -13.91 -14.62
N THR A 467 76.83 -14.78 -13.88
CA THR A 467 77.62 -14.46 -12.70
C THR A 467 79.04 -15.01 -12.83
N SER A 468 79.93 -14.63 -11.92
CA SER A 468 81.31 -15.10 -11.85
C SER A 468 81.58 -15.81 -10.53
N ILE A 469 82.45 -16.83 -10.54
CA ILE A 469 82.87 -17.52 -9.32
C ILE A 469 83.48 -16.52 -8.34
N GLY A 470 82.99 -16.51 -7.10
CA GLY A 470 83.40 -15.59 -6.04
C GLY A 470 82.57 -14.31 -5.93
N ALA A 471 81.64 -14.06 -6.86
CA ALA A 471 80.64 -12.99 -6.72
C ALA A 471 79.50 -13.42 -5.78
N MET A 472 78.97 -12.49 -5.00
CA MET A 472 77.75 -12.70 -4.22
C MET A 472 76.55 -12.17 -5.00
N THR A 473 75.46 -12.94 -5.02
CA THR A 473 74.18 -12.57 -5.62
C THR A 473 73.13 -12.42 -4.53
N SER A 474 72.37 -11.33 -4.55
CA SER A 474 71.29 -11.05 -3.59
C SER A 474 70.07 -10.56 -4.35
N THR A 475 69.22 -11.50 -4.74
CA THR A 475 67.99 -11.23 -5.49
C THR A 475 66.84 -11.93 -4.79
N ALA A 476 65.70 -11.25 -4.66
CA ALA A 476 64.48 -11.87 -4.15
C ALA A 476 63.90 -12.82 -5.21
N LEU A 477 63.41 -13.97 -4.77
CA LEU A 477 62.69 -14.93 -5.61
C LEU A 477 61.19 -14.73 -5.35
N ALA A 478 60.42 -14.40 -6.38
CA ALA A 478 58.96 -14.36 -6.28
C ALA A 478 58.37 -15.77 -6.30
N THR A 479 57.16 -15.95 -5.79
CA THR A 479 56.48 -17.25 -5.80
C THR A 479 56.35 -17.79 -7.22
N GLY A 480 56.75 -19.05 -7.42
CA GLY A 480 56.76 -19.70 -8.74
C GLY A 480 57.86 -19.24 -9.71
N GLN A 481 58.65 -18.24 -9.38
CA GLN A 481 59.74 -17.76 -10.23
C GLN A 481 60.92 -18.74 -10.21
N THR A 482 61.63 -18.87 -11.34
CA THR A 482 62.97 -19.46 -11.40
C THR A 482 64.01 -18.38 -11.68
N LEU A 483 65.08 -18.35 -10.87
CA LEU A 483 66.28 -17.55 -11.14
C LEU A 483 67.40 -18.47 -11.62
N GLU A 484 67.87 -18.24 -12.84
CA GLU A 484 68.99 -18.97 -13.43
C GLU A 484 70.28 -18.15 -13.34
N TYR A 485 71.34 -18.79 -12.84
CA TYR A 485 72.67 -18.19 -12.77
C TYR A 485 73.67 -19.00 -13.59
N GLU A 486 74.25 -18.38 -14.61
CA GLU A 486 75.27 -18.99 -15.46
C GLU A 486 76.67 -18.51 -15.07
N PHE A 487 77.62 -19.42 -14.88
CA PHE A 487 79.02 -19.07 -14.62
C PHE A 487 79.98 -20.04 -15.32
N THR A 488 81.19 -19.58 -15.63
CA THR A 488 82.24 -20.43 -16.21
C THR A 488 83.24 -20.88 -15.16
N ALA A 489 83.55 -22.18 -15.11
CA ALA A 489 84.61 -22.77 -14.29
C ALA A 489 85.77 -23.27 -15.16
N SER A 490 87.00 -23.18 -14.67
CA SER A 490 88.18 -23.75 -15.33
C SER A 490 88.24 -25.27 -15.16
N PRO A 491 88.88 -26.02 -16.08
CA PRO A 491 89.04 -27.46 -15.94
C PRO A 491 89.70 -27.84 -14.59
N GLY A 492 89.06 -28.74 -13.84
CA GLY A 492 89.53 -29.19 -12.52
C GLY A 492 89.28 -28.21 -11.37
N GLN A 493 88.64 -27.08 -11.62
CA GLN A 493 88.25 -26.13 -10.56
C GLN A 493 87.11 -26.72 -9.72
N VAL A 494 87.30 -26.79 -8.41
CA VAL A 494 86.26 -27.17 -7.46
C VAL A 494 85.46 -25.93 -7.08
N VAL A 495 84.14 -26.01 -7.20
CA VAL A 495 83.21 -24.92 -6.86
C VAL A 495 82.28 -25.41 -5.75
N THR A 496 82.10 -24.57 -4.73
CA THR A 496 81.13 -24.78 -3.66
C THR A 496 80.03 -23.73 -3.78
N LEU A 497 78.78 -24.16 -3.78
CA LEU A 497 77.62 -23.26 -3.72
C LEU A 497 77.19 -23.14 -2.26
N ASP A 498 77.17 -21.92 -1.75
CA ASP A 498 76.83 -21.62 -0.36
C ASP A 498 75.72 -20.57 -0.30
N ALA A 499 74.69 -20.82 0.50
CA ALA A 499 73.56 -19.93 0.69
C ALA A 499 73.81 -19.06 1.93
N VAL A 500 74.21 -17.81 1.71
CA VAL A 500 74.58 -16.89 2.80
C VAL A 500 73.38 -16.03 3.20
N SER A 501 72.83 -16.27 4.39
CA SER A 501 71.73 -15.50 5.01
C SER A 501 70.38 -15.52 4.24
N PRO A 502 69.78 -16.70 3.99
CA PRO A 502 68.44 -16.75 3.39
C PRO A 502 67.39 -16.16 4.35
N ALA A 503 66.48 -15.34 3.81
CA ALA A 503 65.31 -14.87 4.56
C ALA A 503 64.38 -16.03 4.95
N SER A 504 64.31 -17.07 4.11
CA SER A 504 63.77 -18.40 4.45
C SER A 504 64.39 -19.44 3.51
N SER A 505 64.70 -20.64 4.02
CA SER A 505 65.23 -21.76 3.21
C SER A 505 64.24 -22.93 3.08
N ALA A 506 63.03 -22.78 3.60
CA ALA A 506 62.06 -23.87 3.66
C ALA A 506 61.34 -24.15 2.32
N PHE A 507 61.42 -23.21 1.38
CA PHE A 507 60.66 -23.23 0.12
C PHE A 507 61.50 -22.85 -1.10
N VAL A 508 62.83 -22.88 -0.98
CA VAL A 508 63.76 -22.56 -2.08
C VAL A 508 64.70 -23.74 -2.28
N ASP A 509 64.60 -24.37 -3.45
CA ASP A 509 65.53 -25.40 -3.92
C ASP A 509 66.41 -24.85 -5.04
N TRP A 510 67.60 -25.42 -5.18
CA TRP A 510 68.52 -25.10 -6.27
C TRP A 510 69.10 -26.37 -6.88
N LYS A 511 69.48 -26.27 -8.15
CA LYS A 511 70.07 -27.36 -8.91
C LYS A 511 71.15 -26.80 -9.83
N LEU A 512 72.31 -27.45 -9.85
CA LEU A 512 73.36 -27.15 -10.81
C LEU A 512 73.21 -28.04 -12.05
N THR A 513 73.29 -27.44 -13.23
CA THR A 513 73.31 -28.17 -14.50
C THR A 513 74.51 -27.79 -15.34
N ASP A 514 74.99 -28.74 -16.14
CA ASP A 514 75.99 -28.47 -17.18
C ASP A 514 75.34 -27.78 -18.40
N GLN A 515 76.18 -27.34 -19.35
CA GLN A 515 75.73 -26.70 -20.59
C GLN A 515 74.80 -27.57 -21.47
N PHE A 516 74.63 -28.85 -21.14
CA PHE A 516 73.73 -29.77 -21.82
C PHE A 516 72.47 -30.06 -20.98
N GLY A 517 72.26 -29.33 -19.88
CA GLY A 517 71.11 -29.46 -18.98
C GLY A 517 71.18 -30.66 -18.02
N ARG A 518 72.33 -31.34 -17.93
CA ARG A 518 72.49 -32.50 -17.04
C ARG A 518 72.85 -32.05 -15.64
N VAL A 519 72.26 -32.70 -14.63
CA VAL A 519 72.55 -32.41 -13.22
C VAL A 519 73.98 -32.82 -12.89
N VAL A 520 74.73 -31.97 -12.21
CA VAL A 520 76.13 -32.20 -11.82
C VAL A 520 76.25 -32.52 -10.35
#